data_AF-A0A1Q8AG91-F1
#
_entry.id   AF-A0A1Q8AG91-F1
#
_cell.length_a   1.000
_cell.length_b   1.000
_cell.length_c   1.000
_cell.angle_alpha   90.00
_cell.angle_beta   90.00
_cell.angle_gamma   90.00
#
_symmetry.space_group_name_H-M   'P 1'
#
loop_
_entity.id
_entity.type
_entity.pdbx_description
1 polymer ?
#
loop_
_entity_poly.entity_id
_entity_poly.type
_entity_poly.pdbx_seq_one_letter_code
_entity_poly.pdbx_strand_id
1 'polypeptide(L)'
;MQPTSVAWRMARHVALVLEVRARQDRGESLSDVKSQMAEHPFVVQKAFETARDADPDQLEAVLRAIRDYEWEVKSGQIDPELGLDVLLTRL
;
A
#
# COMPACT_ATOMS: atom_id res chain seq x y z
N MET A 1 -18.67 3.21 5.27
CA MET A 1 -17.63 3.12 4.22
C MET A 1 -17.71 1.74 3.61
N GLN A 2 -17.50 1.58 2.30
CA GLN A 2 -17.54 0.25 1.67
C GLN A 2 -16.26 -0.53 1.99
N PRO A 3 -16.29 -1.82 2.40
CA PRO A 3 -15.07 -2.57 2.77
C PRO A 3 -13.99 -2.60 1.68
N THR A 4 -14.40 -2.77 0.42
CA THR A 4 -13.50 -2.71 -0.74
C THR A 4 -12.83 -1.35 -0.92
N SER A 5 -13.50 -0.25 -0.53
CA SER A 5 -12.87 1.09 -0.57
C SER A 5 -11.78 1.26 0.48
N VAL A 6 -11.87 0.56 1.61
CA VAL A 6 -10.82 0.54 2.64
C VAL A 6 -9.60 -0.20 2.10
N ALA A 7 -9.80 -1.43 1.61
CA ALA A 7 -8.74 -2.24 1.03
C ALA A 7 -8.03 -1.51 -0.13
N TRP A 8 -8.78 -0.84 -1.01
CA TRP A 8 -8.19 -0.03 -2.08
C TRP A 8 -7.32 1.11 -1.56
N ARG A 9 -7.78 1.85 -0.53
CA ARG A 9 -6.98 2.93 0.08
C ARG A 9 -5.71 2.40 0.72
N MET A 10 -5.79 1.24 1.36
CA MET A 10 -4.63 0.55 1.92
C MET A 10 -3.65 0.15 0.82
N ALA A 11 -4.12 -0.53 -0.23
CA ALA A 11 -3.28 -0.93 -1.36
C ALA A 11 -2.59 0.28 -2.00
N ARG A 12 -3.32 1.38 -2.22
CA ARG A 12 -2.73 2.61 -2.74
C ARG A 12 -1.62 3.15 -1.84
N HIS A 13 -1.82 3.16 -0.53
CA HIS A 13 -0.80 3.63 0.39
C HIS A 13 0.43 2.71 0.43
N VAL A 14 0.22 1.39 0.54
CA VAL A 14 1.31 0.41 0.57
C VAL A 14 2.12 0.42 -0.73
N ALA A 15 1.46 0.52 -1.88
CA ALA A 15 2.13 0.65 -3.17
C ALA A 15 2.96 1.93 -3.26
N LEU A 16 2.44 3.06 -2.74
CA LEU A 16 3.19 4.30 -2.66
C LEU A 16 4.44 4.17 -1.79
N VAL A 17 4.32 3.54 -0.61
CA VAL A 17 5.46 3.30 0.29
C VAL A 17 6.50 2.39 -0.39
N LEU A 18 6.05 1.35 -1.10
CA LEU A 18 6.94 0.44 -1.83
C LEU A 18 7.68 1.16 -2.97
N GLU A 19 6.99 2.00 -3.75
CA GLU A 19 7.63 2.80 -4.79
C GLU A 19 8.68 3.75 -4.20
N VAL A 20 8.33 4.44 -3.12
CA VAL A 20 9.24 5.37 -2.45
C VAL A 20 10.42 4.64 -1.82
N ARG A 21 10.23 3.44 -1.27
CA ARG A 21 11.32 2.59 -0.78
C ARG A 21 12.27 2.21 -1.92
N ALA A 22 11.76 1.76 -3.06
CA ALA A 22 12.60 1.45 -4.21
C ALA A 22 13.41 2.67 -4.71
N ARG A 23 12.88 3.89 -4.58
CA ARG A 23 13.59 5.14 -4.85
C ARG A 23 14.68 5.42 -3.82
N GLN A 24 14.40 5.22 -2.53
CA GLN A 24 15.38 5.34 -1.44
C GLN A 24 16.55 4.35 -1.60
N ASP A 25 16.27 3.11 -2.00
CA ASP A 25 17.29 2.09 -2.25
C ASP A 25 18.22 2.47 -3.42
N ARG A 26 17.75 3.29 -4.37
CA ARG A 26 18.57 3.89 -5.43
C ARG A 26 19.34 5.14 -4.99
N GLY A 27 19.16 5.59 -3.75
CA GLY A 27 19.81 6.78 -3.20
C GLY A 27 19.13 8.10 -3.56
N GLU A 28 17.88 8.08 -4.05
CA GLU A 28 17.12 9.31 -4.33
C GLU A 28 16.82 10.08 -3.04
N SER A 29 17.05 11.40 -3.02
CA SER A 29 16.72 12.24 -1.87
C SER A 29 15.22 12.55 -1.81
N LEU A 30 14.72 12.98 -0.64
CA LEU A 30 13.32 13.41 -0.50
C LEU A 30 12.93 14.51 -1.50
N SER A 31 13.86 15.41 -1.85
CA SER A 31 13.62 16.47 -2.83
C SER A 31 13.46 15.89 -4.23
N ASP A 32 14.30 14.93 -4.61
CA ASP A 32 14.23 14.26 -5.91
C ASP A 32 12.90 13.54 -6.06
N VAL A 33 12.52 12.74 -5.05
CA VAL A 33 11.26 12.00 -5.05
C VAL A 33 10.05 12.94 -5.14
N LYS A 34 10.02 14.03 -4.35
CA LYS A 34 8.95 15.05 -4.43
C LYS A 34 8.81 15.70 -5.80
N SER A 35 9.93 15.89 -6.52
CA SER A 35 9.93 16.52 -7.84
C SER A 35 9.45 15.60 -8.97
N GLN A 36 9.56 14.28 -8.77
CA GLN A 36 9.31 13.27 -9.80
C GLN A 36 7.96 12.56 -9.64
N MET A 37 7.35 12.61 -8.45
CA MET A 37 6.07 11.97 -8.18
C MET A 37 4.89 12.92 -8.43
N ALA A 38 3.77 12.37 -8.88
CA ALA A 38 2.54 13.13 -9.12
C ALA A 38 1.75 13.43 -7.83
N GLU A 39 2.01 12.64 -6.79
CA GLU A 39 1.42 12.80 -5.46
C GLU A 39 1.77 14.16 -4.84
N HIS A 40 0.85 14.69 -4.04
CA HIS A 40 1.07 15.93 -3.32
C HIS A 40 2.34 15.83 -2.43
N PRO A 41 3.19 16.88 -2.33
CA PRO A 41 4.46 16.80 -1.61
C PRO A 41 4.35 16.34 -0.16
N PHE A 42 3.26 16.67 0.54
CA PHE A 42 2.99 16.20 1.89
C PHE A 42 2.79 14.67 1.95
N VAL A 43 2.09 14.09 0.97
CA VAL A 43 1.84 12.64 0.91
C VAL A 43 3.13 11.90 0.60
N VAL A 44 3.92 12.42 -0.36
CA VAL A 44 5.26 11.88 -0.68
C VAL A 44 6.18 11.91 0.54
N GLN A 45 6.18 13.03 1.29
CA GLN A 45 6.97 13.13 2.51
C GLN A 45 6.60 12.06 3.53
N LYS A 46 5.30 11.84 3.77
CA LYS A 46 4.85 10.81 4.70
C LYS A 46 5.24 9.41 4.23
N ALA A 47 5.08 9.12 2.94
CA ALA A 47 5.51 7.84 2.39
C ALA A 47 7.04 7.64 2.50
N PHE A 48 7.84 8.69 2.31
CA PHE A 48 9.30 8.66 2.44
C PHE A 48 9.75 8.43 3.88
N GLU A 49 9.07 9.05 4.85
CA GLU A 49 9.28 8.80 6.28
C GLU A 49 8.96 7.32 6.62
N THR A 50 7.82 6.80 6.15
CA THR A 50 7.42 5.40 6.38
C THR A 50 8.33 4.38 5.69
N ALA A 51 8.78 4.66 4.47
CA ALA A 51 9.57 3.74 3.65
C ALA A 51 10.95 3.40 4.26
N ARG A 52 11.49 4.29 5.11
CA ARG A 52 12.83 4.17 5.69
C ARG A 52 13.03 2.86 6.47
N ASP A 53 12.01 2.46 7.22
CA ASP A 53 12.07 1.29 8.10
C ASP A 53 11.20 0.13 7.58
N ALA A 54 10.58 0.27 6.41
CA ALA A 54 9.70 -0.74 5.84
C ALA A 54 10.49 -1.91 5.25
N ASP A 55 9.95 -3.13 5.29
CA ASP A 55 10.53 -4.25 4.56
C ASP A 55 9.85 -4.37 3.17
N PRO A 56 10.58 -4.25 2.04
CA PRO A 56 10.00 -4.41 0.71
C PRO A 56 9.25 -5.72 0.51
N ASP A 57 9.76 -6.83 1.06
CA ASP A 57 9.15 -8.15 0.93
C ASP A 57 7.82 -8.20 1.70
N GLN A 58 7.77 -7.56 2.87
CA GLN A 58 6.53 -7.42 3.64
C GLN A 58 5.51 -6.53 2.92
N LEU A 59 5.92 -5.39 2.35
CA LEU A 59 5.04 -4.51 1.59
C LEU A 59 4.43 -5.25 0.38
N GLU A 60 5.22 -6.06 -0.32
CA GLU A 60 4.74 -6.87 -1.42
C GLU A 60 3.76 -7.96 -0.96
N ALA A 61 4.06 -8.63 0.17
CA ALA A 61 3.16 -9.61 0.76
C ALA A 61 1.80 -9.01 1.13
N VAL A 62 1.79 -7.80 1.71
CA VAL A 62 0.57 -7.04 2.01
C VAL A 62 -0.23 -6.74 0.74
N LEU A 63 0.42 -6.28 -0.34
CA LEU A 63 -0.26 -6.02 -1.62
C LEU A 63 -0.87 -7.29 -2.23
N ARG A 64 -0.17 -8.43 -2.13
CA ARG A 64 -0.69 -9.73 -2.58
C ARG A 64 -1.92 -10.15 -1.75
N ALA A 65 -1.88 -9.99 -0.44
CA ALA A 65 -3.02 -10.28 0.43
C ALA A 65 -4.24 -9.40 0.11
N ILE A 66 -4.03 -8.10 -0.15
CA ILE A 66 -5.11 -7.19 -0.55
C ILE A 66 -5.71 -7.60 -1.90
N ARG A 67 -4.87 -7.95 -2.88
CA ARG A 67 -5.31 -8.43 -4.20
C ARG A 67 -6.17 -9.69 -4.07
N ASP A 68 -5.73 -10.66 -3.26
CA ASP A 68 -6.44 -11.92 -3.07
C ASP A 68 -7.80 -11.68 -2.43
N TYR A 69 -7.88 -10.84 -1.39
CA TYR A 69 -9.14 -10.38 -0.81
C TYR A 69 -10.06 -9.73 -1.86
N GLU A 70 -9.55 -8.80 -2.69
CA GLU A 70 -10.37 -8.14 -3.71
C GLU A 70 -10.92 -9.13 -4.74
N TRP A 71 -10.14 -10.16 -5.11
CA TRP A 71 -10.58 -11.20 -6.02
C TRP A 71 -11.65 -12.09 -5.40
N GLU A 72 -11.47 -12.55 -4.16
CA GLU A 72 -12.44 -13.37 -3.43
C GLU A 72 -13.78 -12.63 -3.26
N VAL A 73 -13.75 -11.33 -2.96
CA VAL A 73 -14.95 -10.50 -2.87
C VAL A 73 -15.62 -10.33 -4.23
N LYS A 74 -14.88 -9.95 -5.27
CA LYS A 74 -15.44 -9.71 -6.62
C LYS A 74 -15.98 -10.97 -7.29
N SER A 75 -15.44 -12.13 -6.93
CA SER A 75 -15.91 -13.43 -7.39
C SER A 75 -17.09 -13.99 -6.56
N GLY A 76 -17.49 -13.30 -5.48
CA GLY A 76 -18.56 -13.73 -4.60
C GLY A 76 -18.20 -14.91 -3.70
N GLN A 77 -16.91 -15.21 -3.52
CA GLN A 77 -16.41 -16.30 -2.67
C GLN A 77 -16.48 -15.96 -1.18
N ILE A 78 -16.40 -14.67 -0.83
CA ILE A 78 -16.44 -14.20 0.56
C ILE A 78 -17.29 -12.93 0.68
N ASP A 79 -17.93 -12.79 1.84
CA ASP A 79 -18.58 -11.54 2.22
C ASP A 79 -17.54 -10.40 2.36
N PRO A 80 -17.79 -9.19 1.83
CA PRO A 80 -16.82 -8.09 1.88
C PRO A 80 -16.41 -7.66 3.30
N GLU A 81 -17.31 -7.70 4.28
CA GLU A 81 -17.00 -7.28 5.66
C GLU A 81 -16.13 -8.33 6.34
N LEU A 82 -16.56 -9.60 6.29
CA LEU A 82 -15.80 -10.71 6.86
C LEU A 82 -14.41 -10.85 6.22
N GLY A 83 -14.33 -10.72 4.89
CA GLY A 83 -13.07 -10.79 4.17
C GLY A 83 -12.09 -9.69 4.58
N LEU A 84 -12.59 -8.49 4.86
CA LEU A 84 -11.76 -7.37 5.31
C LEU A 84 -11.22 -7.64 6.73
N ASP A 85 -12.04 -8.16 7.63
CA ASP A 85 -11.60 -8.50 9.00
C ASP A 85 -10.48 -9.56 8.99
N VAL A 86 -10.63 -10.58 8.14
CA VAL A 86 -9.60 -11.62 7.96
C VAL A 86 -8.32 -11.05 7.37
N LEU A 87 -8.43 -10.17 6.36
CA LEU A 87 -7.29 -9.47 5.79
C LEU A 87 -6.53 -8.70 6.87
N LEU A 88 -7.22 -7.86 7.64
CA LEU A 88 -6.61 -7.00 8.68
C LEU A 88 -5.90 -7.79 9.78
N THR A 89 -6.34 -9.01 10.08
CA THR A 89 -5.70 -9.87 11.10
C THR A 89 -4.37 -10.47 10.62
N ARG A 90 -4.12 -10.47 9.31
CA ARG A 90 -2.91 -11.07 8.69
C ARG A 90 -1.81 -10.05 8.37
N LEU A 91 -2.12 -8.76 8.45
CA LEU A 91 -1.18 -7.66 8.15
C LEU A 91 -0.44 -7.23 9.41
#